data_AF-A0A6V8KD12-F1
#
_entry.id   AF-A0A6V8KD12-F1
#
_cell.length_a   1.000
_cell.length_b   1.000
_cell.length_c   1.000
_cell.angle_alpha   90.00
_cell.angle_beta   90.00
_cell.angle_gamma   90.00
#
_symmetry.space_group_name_H-M   'P 1'
#
loop_
_entity.id
_entity.type
_entity.pdbx_description
1 polymer ?
#
loop_
_entity_poly.entity_id
_entity_poly.type
_entity_poly.pdbx_seq_one_letter_code
_entity_poly.pdbx_strand_id
1 'polypeptide(L)'
;MAIRPPALPAVAGVCAVAALLADIAAVWPQSATILPLFYVSVGGFAAAMLAQLVRPDDRARAKDSLSSTLLIVLGVVSFASLIVLGREPLGTQTIFVCLAATGVSLIVARLTDAVLAWPRLAPQVPRGAAGVVFGAMAGTLTAAVIGSFVVGFTPTSGAIAGLVAASLGALADLAVGYAEAGRQMAGEPPTMWIARHMQGPLGGFALAAAAAYTMCVLFLT
;
A
#
# COMPACT_ATOMS: atom_id res chain seq x y z
N MET A 1 -16.68 -0.16 -7.83
CA MET A 1 -15.19 -0.25 -7.91
C MET A 1 -14.65 -1.06 -6.72
N ALA A 2 -13.74 -2.02 -6.93
CA ALA A 2 -12.85 -2.56 -5.86
C ALA A 2 -11.38 -2.30 -6.21
N ILE A 3 -11.08 -2.17 -7.49
CA ILE A 3 -10.50 -1.02 -8.17
C ILE A 3 -10.65 -1.41 -9.66
N ARG A 4 -11.63 -0.83 -10.36
CA ARG A 4 -11.85 -1.03 -11.80
C ARG A 4 -11.73 0.35 -12.42
N PRO A 5 -10.51 0.82 -12.69
CA PRO A 5 -10.40 2.08 -13.40
C PRO A 5 -11.08 1.89 -14.77
N PRO A 6 -11.76 2.92 -15.28
CA PRO A 6 -12.24 2.92 -16.65
C PRO A 6 -11.09 2.53 -17.59
N ALA A 7 -11.38 1.84 -18.69
CA ALA A 7 -10.33 1.29 -19.56
C ALA A 7 -9.25 0.44 -18.83
N LEU A 8 -9.67 -0.55 -18.03
CA LEU A 8 -8.78 -1.47 -17.28
C LEU A 8 -7.50 -1.92 -18.02
N PRO A 9 -7.54 -2.39 -19.29
CA PRO A 9 -6.31 -2.80 -19.99
C PRO A 9 -5.36 -1.61 -20.25
N ALA A 10 -5.90 -0.43 -20.53
CA ALA A 10 -5.09 0.76 -20.77
C ALA A 10 -4.42 1.23 -19.48
N VAL A 11 -5.16 1.25 -18.37
CA VAL A 11 -4.62 1.65 -17.06
C VAL A 11 -3.61 0.62 -16.56
N ALA A 12 -3.87 -0.68 -16.76
CA ALA A 12 -2.90 -1.74 -16.47
C ALA A 12 -1.62 -1.56 -17.29
N GLY A 13 -1.73 -1.26 -18.59
CA GLY A 13 -0.59 -0.97 -19.45
C GLY A 13 0.22 0.24 -18.97
N VAL A 14 -0.46 1.34 -18.64
CA VAL A 14 0.20 2.54 -18.08
C VAL A 14 0.89 2.22 -16.76
N CYS A 15 0.27 1.44 -15.87
CA CYS A 15 0.87 1.06 -14.60
C CYS A 15 2.09 0.15 -14.80
N ALA A 16 2.07 -0.77 -15.78
CA ALA A 16 3.22 -1.60 -16.10
C ALA A 16 4.40 -0.76 -16.62
N VAL A 17 4.13 0.23 -17.48
CA VAL A 17 5.16 1.17 -17.95
C VAL A 17 5.66 2.05 -16.79
N ALA A 18 4.77 2.54 -15.94
CA ALA A 18 5.14 3.35 -14.78
C ALA A 18 6.00 2.55 -13.79
N ALA A 19 5.72 1.26 -13.56
CA ALA A 19 6.54 0.37 -12.75
C ALA A 19 7.97 0.28 -13.30
N LEU A 20 8.09 -0.03 -14.59
CA LEU A 20 9.37 -0.18 -15.26
C LEU A 20 10.18 1.13 -15.25
N LEU A 21 9.51 2.27 -15.48
CA LEU A 21 10.15 3.58 -15.39
C LEU A 21 10.55 3.93 -13.97
N ALA A 22 9.76 3.54 -12.96
CA ALA A 22 10.09 3.77 -11.56
C ALA A 22 11.33 2.95 -11.13
N ASP A 23 11.43 1.70 -11.56
CA ASP A 23 12.60 0.86 -11.30
C ASP A 23 13.86 1.43 -11.96
N ILE A 24 13.76 1.84 -13.22
CA ILE A 24 14.85 2.54 -13.92
C ILE A 24 15.23 3.83 -13.18
N ALA A 25 14.23 4.63 -12.80
CA ALA A 25 14.44 5.89 -12.09
C ALA A 25 15.02 5.72 -10.69
N ALA A 26 14.82 4.57 -10.05
CA ALA A 26 15.40 4.25 -8.75
C ALA A 26 16.88 3.81 -8.85
N VAL A 27 17.25 3.16 -9.95
CA VAL A 27 18.60 2.61 -10.16
C VAL A 27 19.55 3.61 -10.84
N TRP A 28 19.05 4.38 -11.80
CA TRP A 28 19.89 5.18 -12.71
C TRP A 28 20.59 6.39 -12.05
N PRO A 29 19.96 7.17 -11.16
CA PRO A 29 20.63 8.30 -10.51
C PRO A 29 21.82 7.85 -9.66
N GLN A 30 22.94 8.58 -9.72
CA GLN A 30 24.12 8.29 -8.91
C GLN A 30 23.86 8.52 -7.41
N SER A 31 23.02 9.51 -7.07
CA SER A 31 22.55 9.78 -5.72
C SER A 31 21.17 9.16 -5.47
N ALA A 32 20.94 8.60 -4.28
CA ALA A 32 19.62 8.14 -3.86
C ALA A 32 18.68 9.34 -3.73
N THR A 33 17.69 9.45 -4.62
CA THR A 33 16.73 10.57 -4.63
C THR A 33 15.33 10.07 -4.95
N ILE A 34 14.32 10.60 -4.27
CA ILE A 34 12.91 10.26 -4.53
C ILE A 34 12.28 11.08 -5.66
N LEU A 35 12.92 12.18 -6.04
CA LEU A 35 12.40 13.13 -7.02
C LEU A 35 12.07 12.47 -8.39
N PRO A 36 12.89 11.56 -8.93
CA PRO A 36 12.54 10.82 -10.14
C PRO A 36 11.26 9.98 -9.99
N LEU A 37 11.05 9.34 -8.84
CA LEU A 37 9.84 8.55 -8.56
C LEU A 37 8.60 9.44 -8.47
N PHE A 38 8.74 10.67 -7.96
CA PHE A 38 7.68 11.66 -7.97
C PHE A 38 7.27 12.02 -9.40
N TYR A 39 8.23 12.28 -10.30
CA TYR A 39 7.93 12.55 -11.71
C TYR A 39 7.26 11.36 -12.40
N VAL A 40 7.70 10.12 -12.13
CA VAL A 40 7.07 8.91 -12.68
C VAL A 40 5.64 8.75 -12.14
N SER A 41 5.39 9.06 -10.87
CA SER A 41 4.05 9.02 -10.29
C SER A 41 3.11 10.02 -10.94
N VAL A 42 3.54 11.28 -11.08
CA VAL A 42 2.73 12.34 -11.72
C VAL A 42 2.51 12.02 -13.20
N GLY A 43 3.55 11.61 -13.92
CA GLY A 43 3.46 11.26 -15.34
C GLY A 43 2.58 10.03 -15.59
N GLY A 44 2.73 8.98 -14.78
CA GLY A 44 1.91 7.77 -14.86
C GLY A 44 0.43 8.05 -14.55
N PHE A 45 0.15 8.88 -13.56
CA PHE A 45 -1.21 9.30 -13.24
C PHE A 45 -1.84 10.12 -14.38
N ALA A 46 -1.11 11.10 -14.92
CA ALA A 46 -1.56 11.90 -16.06
C ALA A 46 -1.82 11.03 -17.30
N ALA A 47 -0.91 10.09 -17.60
CA ALA A 47 -1.06 9.15 -18.71
C ALA A 47 -2.28 8.23 -18.52
N ALA A 48 -2.52 7.73 -17.31
CA ALA A 48 -3.68 6.90 -17.00
C ALA A 48 -4.99 7.68 -17.15
N MET A 49 -5.02 8.94 -16.72
CA MET A 49 -6.15 9.86 -16.95
C MET A 49 -6.41 10.11 -18.42
N LEU A 50 -5.36 10.41 -19.20
CA LEU A 50 -5.49 10.60 -20.64
C LEU A 50 -6.02 9.34 -21.33
N ALA A 51 -5.54 8.17 -20.94
CA ALA A 51 -6.00 6.89 -21.48
C ALA A 51 -7.49 6.63 -21.21
N GLN A 52 -7.99 7.02 -20.03
CA GLN A 52 -9.41 6.92 -19.69
C GLN A 52 -10.29 7.87 -20.51
N LEU A 53 -9.76 9.02 -20.92
CA LEU A 53 -10.49 10.00 -21.72
C LEU A 53 -10.65 9.61 -23.20
N VAL A 54 -9.84 8.70 -23.71
CA VAL A 54 -9.91 8.29 -25.12
C VAL A 54 -11.24 7.58 -25.43
N ARG A 55 -11.75 6.75 -24.51
CA ARG A 55 -12.98 5.95 -24.72
C ARG A 55 -14.24 6.71 -24.27
N PRO A 56 -15.26 6.87 -25.13
CA PRO A 56 -16.47 7.64 -24.81
C PRO A 56 -17.21 7.14 -23.56
N ASP A 57 -17.36 5.82 -23.42
CA ASP A 57 -18.08 5.18 -22.31
C ASP A 57 -17.37 5.37 -20.95
N ASP A 58 -16.05 5.57 -20.99
CA ASP A 58 -15.18 5.72 -19.84
C ASP A 58 -15.12 7.18 -19.33
N ARG A 59 -15.34 8.17 -20.20
CA ARG A 59 -15.35 9.61 -19.85
C ARG A 59 -16.39 9.94 -18.78
N ALA A 60 -17.55 9.30 -18.83
CA ALA A 60 -18.65 9.55 -17.89
C ALA A 60 -18.30 9.16 -16.44
N ARG A 61 -17.33 8.24 -16.26
CA ARG A 61 -16.90 7.72 -14.95
C ARG A 61 -15.52 8.23 -14.52
N ALA A 62 -14.92 9.14 -15.29
CA ALA A 62 -13.55 9.60 -15.07
C ALA A 62 -13.38 10.23 -13.67
N LYS A 63 -14.33 11.07 -13.24
CA LYS A 63 -14.30 11.73 -11.92
C LYS A 63 -14.35 10.72 -10.77
N ASP A 64 -15.19 9.69 -10.89
CA ASP A 64 -15.35 8.64 -9.87
C ASP A 64 -14.10 7.73 -9.76
N SER A 65 -13.25 7.74 -10.77
CA SER A 65 -12.07 6.88 -10.87
C SER A 65 -10.73 7.56 -10.56
N LEU A 66 -10.74 8.85 -10.23
CA LEU A 66 -9.54 9.63 -9.94
C LEU A 66 -8.76 9.02 -8.76
N SER A 67 -9.43 8.86 -7.62
CA SER A 67 -8.78 8.44 -6.38
C SER A 67 -8.17 7.04 -6.48
N SER A 68 -8.85 6.16 -7.19
CA SER A 68 -8.45 4.77 -7.38
C SER A 68 -7.36 4.60 -8.43
N THR A 69 -7.41 5.36 -9.53
CA THR A 69 -6.32 5.39 -10.50
C THR A 69 -5.05 5.93 -9.86
N LEU A 70 -5.17 6.99 -9.04
CA LEU A 70 -4.08 7.52 -8.26
C LEU A 70 -3.50 6.48 -7.30
N LEU A 71 -4.36 5.77 -6.55
CA LEU A 71 -3.92 4.72 -5.61
C LEU A 71 -3.20 3.56 -6.32
N ILE A 72 -3.63 3.14 -7.51
CA ILE A 72 -2.92 2.10 -8.27
C ILE A 72 -1.53 2.59 -8.67
N VAL A 73 -1.46 3.77 -9.29
CA VAL A 73 -0.19 4.31 -9.79
C VAL A 73 0.78 4.51 -8.63
N LEU A 74 0.33 5.14 -7.54
CA LEU A 74 1.15 5.33 -6.34
C LEU A 74 1.55 3.99 -5.71
N GLY A 75 0.64 3.02 -5.64
CA GLY A 75 0.93 1.71 -5.06
C GLY A 75 1.94 0.90 -5.86
N VAL A 76 1.94 1.04 -7.19
CA VAL A 76 2.94 0.39 -8.05
C VAL A 76 4.29 1.11 -7.94
N VAL A 77 4.31 2.44 -7.98
CA VAL A 77 5.55 3.22 -7.88
C VAL A 77 6.18 3.16 -6.49
N SER A 78 5.38 2.98 -5.43
CA SER A 78 5.92 2.89 -4.07
C SER A 78 6.82 1.69 -3.84
N PHE A 79 6.68 0.60 -4.60
CA PHE A 79 7.62 -0.53 -4.49
C PHE A 79 9.04 -0.14 -4.93
N ALA A 80 9.17 0.75 -5.93
CA ALA A 80 10.47 1.25 -6.36
C ALA A 80 11.16 2.10 -5.26
N SER A 81 10.40 2.66 -4.31
CA SER A 81 11.01 3.38 -3.18
C SER A 81 11.85 2.47 -2.29
N LEU A 82 11.60 1.15 -2.29
CA LEU A 82 12.43 0.18 -1.57
C LEU A 82 13.82 0.05 -2.21
N ILE A 83 13.92 0.18 -3.53
CA ILE A 83 15.20 0.16 -4.25
C ILE A 83 16.03 1.40 -3.89
N VAL A 84 15.39 2.58 -3.89
CA VAL A 84 16.03 3.83 -3.46
C VAL A 84 16.47 3.72 -2.00
N LEU A 85 15.58 3.22 -1.15
CA LEU A 85 15.82 3.08 0.28
C LEU A 85 16.99 2.14 0.56
N GLY A 86 17.13 1.03 -0.16
CA GLY A 86 18.26 0.10 0.00
C GLY A 86 19.66 0.70 -0.24
N ARG A 87 19.74 1.91 -0.80
CA ARG A 87 20.98 2.67 -1.02
C ARG A 87 21.31 3.65 0.11
N GLU A 88 20.41 3.83 1.07
CA GLU A 88 20.59 4.67 2.26
C GLU A 88 21.22 3.88 3.42
N PRO A 89 22.00 4.53 4.32
CA PRO A 89 22.78 3.84 5.36
C PRO A 89 21.93 3.06 6.38
N LEU A 90 20.66 3.43 6.59
CA LEU A 90 19.69 2.71 7.44
C LEU A 90 18.55 2.04 6.64
N GLY A 91 18.68 2.02 5.31
CA GLY A 91 17.61 1.65 4.40
C GLY A 91 17.13 0.22 4.55
N THR A 92 18.04 -0.74 4.36
CA THR A 92 17.73 -2.19 4.45
C THR A 92 17.13 -2.58 5.79
N GLN A 93 17.61 -1.95 6.87
CA GLN A 93 17.12 -2.16 8.23
C GLN A 93 15.68 -1.65 8.37
N THR A 94 15.42 -0.44 7.89
CA THR A 94 14.09 0.16 7.89
C THR A 94 13.10 -0.64 7.05
N ILE A 95 13.52 -1.11 5.88
CA ILE A 95 12.71 -2.02 5.03
C ILE A 95 12.33 -3.26 5.83
N PHE A 96 13.30 -3.93 6.46
CA PHE A 96 13.04 -5.15 7.21
C PHE A 96 12.08 -4.91 8.37
N VAL A 97 12.31 -3.89 9.19
CA VAL A 97 11.46 -3.53 10.34
C VAL A 97 10.04 -3.22 9.89
N CYS A 98 9.85 -2.33 8.92
CA CYS A 98 8.52 -1.89 8.49
C CYS A 98 7.73 -2.97 7.74
N LEU A 99 8.37 -3.75 6.86
CA LEU A 99 7.69 -4.81 6.13
C LEU A 99 7.38 -6.02 7.01
N ALA A 100 8.26 -6.39 7.96
CA ALA A 100 7.97 -7.44 8.93
C ALA A 100 6.80 -7.04 9.84
N ALA A 101 6.79 -5.80 10.34
CA ALA A 101 5.70 -5.25 11.13
C ALA A 101 4.36 -5.26 10.38
N THR A 102 4.39 -4.87 9.11
CA THR A 102 3.20 -4.87 8.24
C THR A 102 2.72 -6.30 7.99
N GLY A 103 3.63 -7.23 7.68
CA GLY A 103 3.30 -8.63 7.47
C GLY A 103 2.64 -9.26 8.71
N VAL A 104 3.25 -9.08 9.89
CA VAL A 104 2.67 -9.57 11.15
C VAL A 104 1.33 -8.92 11.44
N SER A 105 1.21 -7.60 11.26
CA SER A 105 -0.05 -6.87 11.46
C SER A 105 -1.17 -7.46 10.61
N LEU A 106 -0.93 -7.67 9.31
CA LEU A 106 -1.91 -8.21 8.39
C LEU A 106 -2.28 -9.66 8.74
N ILE A 107 -1.30 -10.50 9.07
CA ILE A 107 -1.54 -11.89 9.48
C ILE A 107 -2.40 -11.93 10.75
N VAL A 108 -2.01 -11.19 11.79
CA VAL A 108 -2.72 -11.14 13.07
C VAL A 108 -4.12 -10.58 12.85
N ALA A 109 -4.28 -9.48 12.11
CA ALA A 109 -5.59 -8.91 11.81
C ALA A 109 -6.52 -9.93 11.15
N ARG A 110 -6.03 -10.66 10.13
CA ARG A 110 -6.84 -11.66 9.41
C ARG A 110 -7.16 -12.88 10.26
N LEU A 111 -6.24 -13.34 11.10
CA LEU A 111 -6.48 -14.43 12.05
C LEU A 111 -7.48 -14.02 13.13
N THR A 112 -7.34 -12.82 13.68
CA THR A 112 -8.29 -12.27 14.63
C THR A 112 -9.66 -12.11 14.00
N ASP A 113 -9.77 -11.59 12.78
CA ASP A 113 -11.05 -11.46 12.08
C ASP A 113 -11.70 -12.82 11.79
N ALA A 114 -10.91 -13.89 11.62
CA ALA A 114 -11.42 -15.24 11.44
C ALA A 114 -12.04 -15.84 12.70
N VAL A 115 -11.55 -15.46 13.90
CA VAL A 115 -12.00 -16.02 15.19
C VAL A 115 -12.95 -15.07 15.94
N LEU A 116 -12.64 -13.78 15.93
CA LEU A 116 -13.26 -12.69 16.68
C LEU A 116 -13.65 -11.54 15.74
N ALA A 117 -14.53 -11.84 14.78
CA ALA A 117 -15.07 -10.83 13.85
C ALA A 117 -15.91 -9.72 14.53
N TRP A 118 -16.12 -9.79 15.85
CA TRP A 118 -16.94 -8.87 16.64
C TRP A 118 -16.07 -8.06 17.61
N PRO A 119 -16.24 -6.72 17.68
CA PRO A 119 -17.22 -5.88 16.98
C PRO A 119 -16.82 -5.57 15.54
N ARG A 120 -17.79 -5.65 14.60
CA ARG A 120 -17.58 -5.28 13.19
C ARG A 120 -17.54 -3.77 13.02
N LEU A 121 -16.62 -3.27 12.18
CA LEU A 121 -16.56 -1.84 11.83
C LEU A 121 -17.76 -1.39 10.98
N ALA A 122 -18.28 -2.29 10.14
CA ALA A 122 -19.55 -2.15 9.47
C ALA A 122 -20.14 -3.55 9.24
N PRO A 123 -21.47 -3.74 9.28
CA PRO A 123 -22.10 -5.05 9.10
C PRO A 123 -21.70 -5.76 7.81
N GLN A 124 -21.48 -4.98 6.75
CA GLN A 124 -21.17 -5.42 5.39
C GLN A 124 -19.67 -5.63 5.13
N VAL A 125 -18.80 -5.17 6.03
CA VAL A 125 -17.35 -5.29 5.84
C VAL A 125 -16.87 -6.55 6.59
N PRO A 126 -16.10 -7.44 5.93
CA PRO A 126 -15.62 -8.67 6.54
C PRO A 126 -14.50 -8.47 7.60
N ARG A 127 -14.28 -7.24 8.09
CA ARG A 127 -13.27 -6.91 9.10
C ARG A 127 -13.86 -6.51 10.43
N GLY A 128 -13.28 -7.04 11.51
CA GLY A 128 -13.51 -6.62 12.87
C GLY A 128 -12.62 -5.44 13.25
N ALA A 129 -13.13 -4.57 14.12
CA ALA A 129 -12.32 -3.55 14.77
C ALA A 129 -11.21 -4.18 15.62
N ALA A 130 -11.50 -5.35 16.21
CA ALA A 130 -10.53 -6.15 16.95
C ALA A 130 -9.32 -6.52 16.10
N GLY A 131 -9.51 -7.03 14.88
CA GLY A 131 -8.42 -7.40 13.99
C GLY A 131 -7.51 -6.22 13.65
N VAL A 132 -8.09 -5.03 13.41
CA VAL A 132 -7.30 -3.82 13.16
C VAL A 132 -6.44 -3.44 14.37
N VAL A 133 -7.02 -3.44 15.57
CA VAL A 133 -6.31 -3.08 16.80
C VAL A 133 -5.22 -4.09 17.14
N PHE A 134 -5.56 -5.39 17.19
CA PHE A 134 -4.59 -6.44 17.50
C PHE A 134 -3.50 -6.56 16.44
N GLY A 135 -3.83 -6.39 15.16
CA GLY A 135 -2.87 -6.33 14.07
C GLY A 135 -1.87 -5.19 14.24
N ALA A 136 -2.36 -3.96 14.45
CA ALA A 136 -1.50 -2.80 14.66
C ALA A 136 -0.61 -2.95 15.91
N MET A 137 -1.15 -3.46 17.02
CA MET A 137 -0.39 -3.74 18.24
C MET A 137 0.68 -4.79 18.02
N ALA A 138 0.36 -5.90 17.35
CA ALA A 138 1.30 -6.96 17.05
C ALA A 138 2.42 -6.49 16.11
N GLY A 139 2.08 -5.76 15.04
CA GLY A 139 3.07 -5.17 14.14
C GLY A 139 4.01 -4.19 14.85
N THR A 140 3.46 -3.33 15.72
CA THR A 140 4.23 -2.40 16.56
C THR A 140 5.19 -3.14 17.49
N LEU A 141 4.70 -4.18 18.17
CA LEU A 141 5.51 -5.02 19.05
C LEU A 141 6.62 -5.73 18.28
N THR A 142 6.29 -6.33 17.12
CA THR A 142 7.27 -6.98 16.25
C THR A 142 8.37 -6.01 15.84
N ALA A 143 8.02 -4.79 15.45
CA ALA A 143 9.00 -3.78 15.08
C ALA A 143 9.87 -3.33 16.26
N ALA A 144 9.29 -3.22 17.46
CA ALA A 144 10.03 -2.90 18.68
C ALA A 144 11.06 -3.99 19.02
N VAL A 145 10.65 -5.27 18.91
CA VAL A 145 11.51 -6.43 19.13
C VAL A 145 12.60 -6.51 18.07
N ILE A 146 12.26 -6.38 16.79
CA ILE A 146 13.28 -6.39 15.72
C ILE A 146 14.23 -5.21 15.89
N GLY A 147 13.70 -4.02 16.19
CA GLY A 147 14.48 -2.81 16.42
C GLY A 147 15.42 -2.90 17.63
N SER A 148 15.22 -3.82 18.57
CA SER A 148 16.20 -4.06 19.65
C SER A 148 17.42 -4.86 19.21
N PHE A 149 17.34 -5.56 18.08
CA PHE A 149 18.41 -6.41 17.55
C PHE A 149 19.06 -5.86 16.27
N VAL A 150 18.44 -4.87 15.63
CA VAL A 150 18.93 -4.27 14.40
C VAL A 150 19.75 -3.02 14.71
N VAL A 151 20.97 -2.97 14.16
CA VAL A 151 21.87 -1.81 14.29
C VAL A 151 21.19 -0.54 13.76
N GLY A 152 21.39 0.61 14.40
CA GLY A 152 20.79 1.87 13.99
C GLY A 152 19.35 2.09 14.47
N PHE A 153 18.77 1.11 15.17
CA PHE A 153 17.47 1.22 15.82
C PHE A 153 17.59 1.10 17.34
N THR A 154 16.68 1.79 18.01
CA THR A 154 16.25 1.52 19.38
C THR A 154 14.89 0.84 19.37
N PRO A 155 14.49 0.12 20.45
CA PRO A 155 13.15 -0.47 20.55
C PRO A 155 12.05 0.57 20.32
N THR A 156 12.22 1.78 20.82
CA THR A 156 11.26 2.88 20.66
C THR A 156 11.17 3.36 19.21
N SER A 157 12.30 3.59 18.55
CA SER A 157 12.30 3.99 17.13
C SER A 157 11.73 2.89 16.22
N GLY A 158 12.00 1.62 16.54
CA GLY A 158 11.43 0.46 15.85
C GLY A 158 9.92 0.42 16.03
N ALA A 159 9.44 0.59 17.27
CA ALA A 159 8.01 0.65 17.57
C ALA A 159 7.30 1.76 16.78
N ILE A 160 7.87 2.97 16.71
CA ILE A 160 7.27 4.09 15.97
C ILE A 160 7.21 3.80 14.47
N ALA A 161 8.33 3.37 13.87
CA ALA A 161 8.38 3.04 12.44
C ALA A 161 7.44 1.88 12.07
N GLY A 162 7.39 0.86 12.95
CA GLY A 162 6.47 -0.26 12.83
C GLY A 162 5.01 0.13 12.98
N LEU A 163 4.68 0.99 13.95
CA LEU A 163 3.32 1.48 14.18
C LEU A 163 2.81 2.21 12.94
N VAL A 164 3.62 3.11 12.35
CA VAL A 164 3.26 3.85 11.15
C VAL A 164 3.04 2.88 9.97
N ALA A 165 3.99 1.99 9.69
CA ALA A 165 3.88 1.04 8.58
C ALA A 165 2.71 0.05 8.77
N ALA A 166 2.58 -0.55 9.95
CA ALA A 166 1.52 -1.50 10.27
C ALA A 166 0.12 -0.86 10.23
N SER A 167 -0.01 0.38 10.70
CA SER A 167 -1.29 1.11 10.67
C SER A 167 -1.68 1.46 9.25
N LEU A 168 -0.77 2.02 8.46
CA LEU A 168 -1.03 2.32 7.04
C LEU A 168 -1.35 1.04 6.26
N GLY A 169 -0.63 -0.04 6.53
CA GLY A 169 -0.89 -1.35 5.97
C GLY A 169 -2.29 -1.87 6.29
N ALA A 170 -2.67 -1.82 7.56
CA ALA A 170 -4.00 -2.24 8.03
C ALA A 170 -5.13 -1.37 7.45
N LEU A 171 -4.91 -0.05 7.33
CA LEU A 171 -5.87 0.88 6.72
C LEU A 171 -6.05 0.63 5.22
N ALA A 172 -4.96 0.36 4.47
CA ALA A 172 -5.07 -0.01 3.07
C ALA A 172 -5.87 -1.31 2.89
N ASP A 173 -5.55 -2.31 3.70
CA ASP A 173 -6.18 -3.62 3.68
C ASP A 173 -7.68 -3.50 4.07
N LEU A 174 -8.03 -2.60 5.00
CA LEU A 174 -9.40 -2.24 5.38
C LEU A 174 -10.16 -1.48 4.27
N ALA A 175 -9.51 -0.52 3.62
CA ALA A 175 -10.09 0.26 2.52
C ALA A 175 -10.55 -0.65 1.36
N VAL A 176 -9.78 -1.69 1.04
CA VAL A 176 -10.18 -2.72 0.06
C VAL A 176 -11.43 -3.47 0.52
N GLY A 177 -11.54 -3.79 1.81
CA GLY A 177 -12.74 -4.41 2.39
C GLY A 177 -13.99 -3.54 2.24
N TYR A 178 -13.88 -2.23 2.50
CA TYR A 178 -14.96 -1.28 2.26
C TYR A 178 -15.31 -1.13 0.79
N ALA A 179 -14.31 -1.13 -0.10
CA ALA A 179 -14.54 -1.03 -1.53
C ALA A 179 -15.33 -2.25 -2.06
N GLU A 180 -14.99 -3.46 -1.65
CA GLU A 180 -15.72 -4.67 -2.04
C GLU A 180 -17.13 -4.72 -1.44
N ALA A 181 -17.31 -4.30 -0.18
CA ALA A 181 -18.63 -4.17 0.43
C ALA A 181 -19.52 -3.17 -0.33
N GLY A 182 -18.97 -2.02 -0.73
CA GLY A 182 -19.66 -1.02 -1.54
C GLY A 182 -20.14 -1.57 -2.89
N ARG A 183 -19.33 -2.42 -3.55
CA ARG A 183 -19.73 -3.11 -4.80
C ARG A 183 -20.94 -4.01 -4.61
N GLN A 184 -20.91 -4.83 -3.56
CA GLN A 184 -21.97 -5.78 -3.28
C GLN A 184 -23.29 -5.06 -2.98
N MET A 185 -23.22 -3.94 -2.24
CA MET A 185 -24.40 -3.09 -2.00
C MET A 185 -24.92 -2.43 -3.29
N ALA A 186 -24.06 -2.14 -4.25
CA ALA A 186 -24.43 -1.61 -5.57
C ALA A 186 -24.91 -2.70 -6.57
N GLY A 187 -25.01 -3.97 -6.15
CA GLY A 187 -25.42 -5.08 -7.01
C GLY A 187 -24.38 -5.51 -8.04
N GLU A 188 -23.13 -5.05 -7.93
CA GLU A 188 -22.05 -5.45 -8.82
C GLU A 188 -21.55 -6.87 -8.46
N PRO A 189 -21.15 -7.70 -9.44
CA PRO A 189 -20.61 -9.02 -9.15
C PRO A 189 -19.31 -8.92 -8.34
N PRO A 190 -19.05 -9.89 -7.44
CA PRO A 190 -17.84 -9.90 -6.64
C PRO A 190 -16.60 -9.97 -7.53
N THR A 191 -15.49 -9.41 -7.03
CA THR A 191 -14.21 -9.54 -7.71
C THR A 191 -13.75 -11.00 -7.76
N MET A 192 -12.88 -11.33 -8.73
CA MET A 192 -12.29 -12.66 -8.82
C MET A 192 -11.64 -13.03 -7.48
N TRP A 193 -11.76 -14.29 -7.06
CA TRP A 193 -11.36 -14.74 -5.72
C TRP A 193 -9.92 -14.32 -5.37
N ILE A 194 -8.97 -14.49 -6.29
CA ILE A 194 -7.56 -14.11 -6.08
C ILE A 194 -7.44 -12.61 -5.86
N ALA A 195 -8.05 -11.80 -6.72
CA ALA A 195 -8.00 -10.34 -6.62
C ALA A 195 -8.57 -9.86 -5.29
N ARG A 196 -9.70 -10.43 -4.86
CA ARG A 196 -10.36 -10.06 -3.59
C ARG A 196 -9.49 -10.30 -2.36
N HIS A 197 -8.71 -11.38 -2.33
CA HIS A 197 -7.87 -11.71 -1.18
C HIS A 197 -6.47 -11.09 -1.25
N MET A 198 -5.96 -10.81 -2.45
CA MET A 198 -4.62 -10.25 -2.63
C MET A 198 -4.58 -8.72 -2.63
N GLN A 199 -5.64 -8.03 -3.06
CA GLN A 199 -5.65 -6.57 -3.18
C GLN A 199 -5.34 -5.86 -1.86
N GLY A 200 -5.92 -6.35 -0.77
CA GLY A 200 -5.74 -5.74 0.55
C GLY A 200 -4.31 -5.89 1.08
N PRO A 201 -3.73 -7.09 1.16
CA PRO A 201 -2.35 -7.27 1.60
C PRO A 201 -1.33 -6.58 0.69
N LEU A 202 -1.51 -6.65 -0.64
CA LEU A 202 -0.61 -5.97 -1.59
C LEU A 202 -0.67 -4.45 -1.44
N GLY A 203 -1.88 -3.88 -1.30
CA GLY A 203 -2.05 -2.46 -0.99
C GLY A 203 -1.42 -2.07 0.35
N GLY A 204 -1.50 -2.98 1.34
CA GLY A 204 -0.86 -2.81 2.63
C GLY A 204 0.67 -2.71 2.54
N PHE A 205 1.30 -3.63 1.80
CA PHE A 205 2.75 -3.58 1.56
C PHE A 205 3.17 -2.38 0.70
N ALA A 206 2.35 -1.98 -0.27
CA ALA A 206 2.61 -0.80 -1.08
C ALA A 206 2.65 0.49 -0.24
N LEU A 207 1.69 0.68 0.69
CA LEU A 207 1.74 1.82 1.61
C LEU A 207 2.85 1.67 2.65
N ALA A 208 3.15 0.46 3.11
CA ALA A 208 4.27 0.23 4.02
C ALA A 208 5.62 0.58 3.39
N ALA A 209 5.80 0.37 2.07
CA ALA A 209 7.00 0.77 1.35
C ALA A 209 7.20 2.30 1.34
N ALA A 210 6.13 3.05 1.05
CA ALA A 210 6.15 4.51 1.14
C ALA A 210 6.41 4.98 2.58
N ALA A 211 5.76 4.34 3.57
CA ALA A 211 5.95 4.61 4.98
C ALA A 211 7.40 4.38 5.41
N ALA A 212 8.00 3.26 5.02
CA ALA A 212 9.39 2.92 5.32
C ALA A 212 10.36 3.98 4.79
N TYR A 213 10.15 4.46 3.56
CA TYR A 213 10.94 5.56 3.00
C TYR A 213 10.82 6.83 3.85
N THR A 214 9.58 7.25 4.17
CA THR A 214 9.35 8.45 4.98
C THR A 214 9.93 8.34 6.38
N MET A 215 9.83 7.17 7.03
CA MET A 215 10.38 6.94 8.37
C MET A 215 11.90 6.95 8.35
N CYS A 216 12.53 6.37 7.32
CA CYS A 216 13.98 6.40 7.20
C CYS A 216 14.49 7.85 7.06
N VAL A 217 13.95 8.60 6.11
CA VAL A 217 14.50 9.91 5.72
C VAL A 217 14.08 11.05 6.65
N LEU A 218 12.92 10.98 7.30
CA LEU A 218 12.42 12.07 8.13
C LEU A 218 12.57 11.85 9.64
N PHE A 219 12.81 10.60 10.07
CA PHE A 219 12.82 10.25 11.49
C PHE A 219 14.09 9.53 11.96
N LEU A 220 14.72 8.73 11.11
CA LEU A 220 15.90 7.93 11.49
C LEU A 220 17.23 8.53 11.04
N THR A 221 17.22 9.40 10.04
CA THR A 221 18.36 10.22 9.57
C THR A 221 18.26 11.64 10.10
#